data_AF-A0AAV2R1Z5-F1
#
_entry.id   AF-A0AAV2R1Z5-F1
#
_cell.length_a   1.000
_cell.length_b   1.000
_cell.length_c   1.000
_cell.angle_alpha   90.00
_cell.angle_beta   90.00
_cell.angle_gamma   90.00
#
_symmetry.space_group_name_H-M   'P 1'
#
loop_
_entity.id
_entity.type
_entity.pdbx_description
1 polymer ?
#
loop_
_entity_poly.entity_id
_entity_poly.type
_entity_poly.pdbx_seq_one_letter_code
_entity_poly.pdbx_strand_id
1 'polypeptide(L)'
;NGGIVMVSFYNYFLTCNETATLHDVVRHINHIRDVAGLDHVGLGADYDGINKVPVGLEDVGRYPELLAEVLKDPRWSDEDLAKLAGKNFLRVFKEAEEVRDQLSSTVPYEDHIHPDHLMGRRSCWYT
;
A
#
# COMPACT_ATOMS: atom_id res chain seq x y z
N ASN A 1 13.42 -5.58 -3.21
CA ASN A 1 12.76 -5.38 -4.53
C ASN A 1 12.52 -3.89 -4.85
N GLY A 2 12.84 -2.93 -3.96
CA GLY A 2 12.64 -1.50 -4.25
C GLY A 2 11.19 -1.01 -4.19
N GLY A 3 10.23 -1.90 -3.91
CA GLY A 3 8.80 -1.60 -3.98
C GLY A 3 8.26 -0.71 -2.87
N ILE A 4 6.95 -0.60 -2.77
CA ILE A 4 6.25 0.23 -1.77
C ILE A 4 5.07 -0.54 -1.20
N VAL A 5 4.84 -0.38 0.11
CA VAL A 5 3.62 -0.84 0.78
C VAL A 5 2.71 0.37 0.97
N MET A 6 1.56 0.33 0.29
CA MET A 6 0.51 1.34 0.42
C MET A 6 -0.45 0.90 1.52
N VAL A 7 -0.51 1.65 2.63
CA VAL A 7 -1.27 1.25 3.83
C VAL A 7 -2.77 1.38 3.59
N SER A 8 -3.50 0.27 3.77
CA SER A 8 -4.97 0.20 3.74
C SER A 8 -5.59 0.71 5.04
N PHE A 9 -6.76 1.34 4.94
CA PHE A 9 -7.50 1.85 6.11
C PHE A 9 -8.60 0.89 6.56
N TYR A 10 -8.61 -0.36 6.08
CA TYR A 10 -9.61 -1.33 6.51
C TYR A 10 -9.42 -1.76 7.97
N ASN A 11 -10.46 -1.59 8.81
CA ASN A 11 -10.36 -1.84 10.26
C ASN A 11 -9.78 -3.22 10.61
N TYR A 12 -10.22 -4.26 9.91
CA TYR A 12 -9.75 -5.62 10.16
C TYR A 12 -8.29 -5.84 9.78
N PHE A 13 -7.72 -5.05 8.88
CA PHE A 13 -6.28 -5.11 8.58
C PHE A 13 -5.45 -4.30 9.59
N LEU A 14 -6.06 -3.31 10.24
CA LEU A 14 -5.39 -2.45 11.20
C LEU A 14 -5.34 -3.05 12.61
N THR A 15 -6.47 -3.56 13.10
CA THR A 15 -6.62 -4.00 14.50
C THR A 15 -7.06 -5.46 14.62
N CYS A 16 -7.27 -6.16 13.50
CA CYS A 16 -7.90 -7.48 13.47
C CYS A 16 -9.29 -7.50 14.13
N ASN A 17 -9.98 -6.35 14.14
CA ASN A 17 -11.28 -6.16 14.78
C ASN A 17 -12.19 -5.20 13.97
N GLU A 18 -13.45 -5.08 14.37
CA GLU A 18 -14.45 -4.21 13.73
C GLU A 18 -14.13 -2.72 13.85
N THR A 19 -13.32 -2.33 14.84
CA THR A 19 -13.03 -0.95 15.18
C THR A 19 -11.54 -0.66 15.05
N ALA A 20 -11.22 0.49 14.45
CA ALA A 20 -9.89 1.07 14.39
C ALA A 20 -10.01 2.59 14.46
N THR A 21 -8.90 3.26 14.73
CA THR A 21 -8.79 4.72 14.79
C THR A 21 -7.65 5.20 13.90
N LEU A 22 -7.57 6.51 13.62
CA LEU A 22 -6.44 7.05 12.88
C LEU A 22 -5.08 6.73 13.54
N HIS A 23 -5.04 6.63 14.88
CA HIS A 23 -3.80 6.29 15.59
C HIS A 23 -3.32 4.87 15.27
N ASP A 24 -4.24 3.94 15.00
CA ASP A 24 -3.90 2.59 14.55
C ASP A 24 -3.26 2.62 13.16
N VAL A 25 -3.76 3.48 12.26
CA VAL A 25 -3.14 3.71 10.94
C VAL A 25 -1.73 4.28 11.08
N VAL A 26 -1.54 5.30 11.93
CA VAL A 26 -0.21 5.88 12.20
C VAL A 26 0.74 4.83 12.79
N ARG A 27 0.26 3.93 13.65
CA ARG A 27 1.05 2.83 14.19
C ARG A 27 1.53 1.88 13.09
N HIS A 28 0.67 1.54 12.13
CA HIS A 28 1.03 0.73 10.96
C HIS A 28 2.03 1.42 10.05
N ILE A 29 1.82 2.71 9.74
CA ILE A 29 2.75 3.52 8.96
C ILE A 29 4.15 3.52 9.62
N ASN A 30 4.20 3.75 10.93
CA ASN A 30 5.45 3.74 11.68
C ASN A 30 6.12 2.36 11.70
N HIS A 31 5.35 1.28 11.87
CA HIS A 31 5.90 -0.07 11.83
C HIS A 31 6.51 -0.41 10.46
N ILE A 32 5.83 -0.08 9.36
CA ILE A 32 6.34 -0.30 8.00
C ILE A 32 7.60 0.55 7.78
N ARG A 33 7.60 1.81 8.22
CA ARG A 33 8.81 2.65 8.18
C ARG A 33 9.97 1.98 8.92
N ASP A 34 9.74 1.44 10.12
CA ASP A 34 10.79 0.86 10.96
C ASP A 34 11.33 -0.47 10.37
N VAL A 35 10.49 -1.26 9.69
CA VAL A 35 10.87 -2.56 9.12
C VAL A 35 11.35 -2.47 7.67
N ALA A 36 10.60 -1.79 6.80
CA ALA A 36 10.88 -1.69 5.37
C ALA A 36 11.72 -0.46 5.01
N GLY A 37 11.70 0.58 5.85
CA GLY A 37 12.38 1.85 5.59
C GLY A 37 11.43 2.94 5.10
N LEU A 38 11.85 4.20 5.27
CA LEU A 38 11.06 5.39 4.93
C LEU A 38 10.66 5.45 3.45
N ASP A 39 11.50 4.98 2.52
CA ASP A 39 11.24 5.05 1.08
C ASP A 39 10.26 3.98 0.58
N HIS A 40 9.75 3.13 1.48
CA HIS A 40 8.96 1.94 1.18
C HIS A 40 7.54 1.97 1.78
N VAL A 41 7.11 3.10 2.36
CA VAL A 41 5.77 3.29 2.91
C VAL A 41 4.99 4.35 2.12
N GLY A 42 3.69 4.09 1.90
CA GLY A 42 2.77 5.01 1.23
C GLY A 42 1.33 4.85 1.74
N LEU A 43 0.39 5.61 1.17
CA LEU A 43 -1.02 5.61 1.57
C LEU A 43 -1.89 4.97 0.50
N GLY A 44 -2.70 3.97 0.88
CA GLY A 44 -3.58 3.24 -0.04
C GLY A 44 -4.90 2.87 0.64
N ALA A 45 -5.70 3.89 0.98
CA ALA A 45 -6.81 3.78 1.93
C ALA A 45 -7.88 2.74 1.62
N ASP A 46 -8.07 2.36 0.34
CA ASP A 46 -9.13 1.45 -0.10
C ASP A 46 -10.56 2.03 0.09
N TYR A 47 -10.69 3.37 0.10
CA TYR A 47 -11.99 4.05 0.09
C TYR A 47 -12.87 3.55 -1.06
N ASP A 48 -14.18 3.48 -0.81
CA ASP A 48 -15.20 2.89 -1.69
C ASP A 48 -15.02 1.38 -2.03
N GLY A 49 -13.92 0.75 -1.57
CA GLY A 49 -13.68 -0.70 -1.66
C GLY A 49 -14.04 -1.47 -0.38
N ILE A 50 -14.20 -0.76 0.75
CA ILE A 50 -14.36 -1.35 2.09
C ILE A 50 -15.61 -0.84 2.80
N ASN A 51 -16.14 -1.67 3.71
CA ASN A 51 -17.36 -1.36 4.48
C ASN A 51 -17.09 -0.82 5.90
N LYS A 52 -15.82 -0.81 6.34
CA LYS A 52 -15.42 -0.38 7.69
C LYS A 52 -14.12 0.41 7.61
N VAL A 53 -14.20 1.69 7.98
CA VAL A 53 -13.09 2.64 8.02
C VAL A 53 -12.79 3.06 9.46
N PRO A 54 -11.59 3.59 9.74
CA PRO A 54 -11.17 3.95 11.08
C PRO A 54 -11.84 5.26 11.51
N VAL A 55 -12.09 5.39 12.81
CA VAL A 55 -12.57 6.65 13.38
C VAL A 55 -11.53 7.75 13.18
N GLY A 56 -11.98 8.90 12.65
CA GLY A 56 -11.13 10.02 12.23
C GLY A 56 -10.61 9.93 10.79
N LEU A 57 -10.99 8.88 10.06
CA LEU A 57 -10.64 8.64 8.65
C LEU A 57 -11.86 8.22 7.82
N GLU A 58 -13.02 8.80 8.12
CA GLU A 58 -14.31 8.39 7.55
C GLU A 58 -14.40 8.55 6.03
N ASP A 59 -13.65 9.49 5.46
CA ASP A 59 -13.70 9.84 4.04
C ASP A 59 -12.36 10.41 3.54
N VAL A 60 -12.28 10.62 2.22
CA VAL A 60 -11.09 11.16 1.54
C VAL A 60 -10.73 12.59 1.96
N GLY A 61 -11.60 13.30 2.66
CA GLY A 61 -11.32 14.61 3.22
C GLY A 61 -10.42 14.57 4.47
N ARG A 62 -10.16 13.37 5.03
CA ARG A 62 -9.47 13.19 6.31
C ARG A 62 -7.96 12.99 6.24
N TYR A 63 -7.37 13.01 5.05
CA TYR A 63 -5.92 12.94 4.90
C TYR A 63 -5.15 14.04 5.64
N PRO A 64 -5.61 15.31 5.68
CA PRO A 64 -4.93 16.35 6.46
C PRO A 64 -4.80 15.99 7.95
N GLU A 65 -5.83 15.42 8.57
CA GLU A 65 -5.83 14.97 9.96
C GLU A 65 -4.84 13.82 10.18
N LEU A 66 -4.77 12.86 9.25
CA LEU A 66 -3.79 11.78 9.29
C LEU A 66 -2.36 12.30 9.22
N LEU A 67 -2.08 13.20 8.26
CA LEU A 67 -0.75 13.77 8.06
C LEU A 67 -0.32 14.62 9.26
N ALA A 68 -1.24 15.39 9.83
CA ALA A 68 -1.00 16.13 11.06
C ALA A 68 -0.71 15.21 12.26
N GLU A 69 -1.38 14.06 12.35
CA GLU A 69 -1.11 13.06 13.39
C GLU A 69 0.27 12.41 13.22
N VAL A 70 0.67 12.08 11.99
CA VAL A 70 2.01 11.54 11.71
C VAL A 70 3.11 12.54 12.10
N LEU A 71 2.93 13.83 11.81
CA LEU A 71 3.89 14.89 12.16
C LEU A 71 4.08 15.10 13.67
N LYS A 72 3.19 14.57 14.52
CA LYS A 72 3.41 14.61 15.98
C LYS A 72 4.57 13.73 16.42
N ASP A 73 4.92 12.71 15.62
CA ASP A 73 6.07 11.87 15.89
C ASP A 73 7.36 12.58 15.42
N PRO A 74 8.31 12.88 16.31
CA PRO A 74 9.52 13.67 16.00
C PRO A 74 10.45 12.99 15.00
N ARG A 75 10.21 11.71 14.68
CA ARG A 75 10.93 11.01 13.62
C ARG A 75 10.53 11.50 12.24
N TRP A 76 9.41 12.20 12.06
CA TRP A 76 8.92 12.65 10.76
C TRP A 76 9.25 14.12 10.51
N SER A 77 9.85 14.39 9.36
CA SER A 77 9.98 15.75 8.79
C SER A 77 8.92 16.00 7.72
N ASP A 78 8.74 17.26 7.31
CA ASP A 78 7.88 17.62 6.18
C ASP A 78 8.32 16.94 4.87
N GLU A 79 9.63 16.72 4.71
CA GLU A 79 10.21 16.03 3.56
C GLU A 79 9.86 14.54 3.55
N ASP A 80 9.89 13.90 4.73
CA ASP A 80 9.46 12.51 4.92
C ASP A 80 7.95 12.37 4.70
N LEU A 81 7.17 13.37 5.13
CA LEU A 81 5.74 13.39 4.93
C LEU A 81 5.37 13.49 3.44
N ALA A 82 6.12 14.29 2.67
CA ALA A 82 5.97 14.34 1.22
C ALA A 82 6.30 12.99 0.54
N LYS A 83 7.24 12.22 1.12
CA LYS A 83 7.53 10.84 0.68
C LYS A 83 6.35 9.91 0.91
N LEU A 84 5.83 9.88 2.14
CA LEU A 84 4.64 9.10 2.51
C LEU A 84 3.42 9.48 1.67
N ALA A 85 3.18 10.77 1.45
CA ALA A 85 2.02 11.26 0.73
C ALA A 85 2.03 10.94 -0.77
N GLY A 86 3.20 10.70 -1.37
CA GLY A 86 3.24 10.29 -2.77
C GLY A 86 4.60 10.20 -3.44
N LYS A 87 5.66 10.86 -2.94
CA LYS A 87 6.97 10.78 -3.64
C LYS A 87 7.55 9.36 -3.66
N ASN A 88 7.25 8.53 -2.66
CA ASN A 88 7.65 7.12 -2.68
C ASN A 88 6.95 6.34 -3.79
N PHE A 89 5.66 6.58 -4.00
CA PHE A 89 4.90 5.98 -5.10
C PHE A 89 5.47 6.43 -6.45
N LEU A 90 5.71 7.74 -6.61
CA LEU A 90 6.27 8.30 -7.86
C LEU A 90 7.65 7.71 -8.18
N ARG A 91 8.50 7.48 -7.17
CA ARG A 91 9.79 6.80 -7.33
C ARG A 91 9.59 5.40 -7.93
N VAL A 92 8.77 4.57 -7.30
CA VAL A 92 8.52 3.19 -7.75
C VAL A 92 7.87 3.17 -9.14
N PHE A 93 6.93 4.09 -9.39
CA PHE A 93 6.27 4.17 -10.68
C PHE A 93 7.27 4.52 -11.79
N LYS A 94 8.15 5.50 -11.54
CA LYS A 94 9.24 5.84 -12.47
C LYS A 94 10.19 4.66 -12.72
N GLU A 95 10.58 3.90 -11.70
CA GLU A 95 11.41 2.71 -11.88
C GLU A 95 10.73 1.66 -12.79
N ALA A 96 9.41 1.49 -12.67
CA ALA A 96 8.65 0.61 -13.56
C ALA A 96 8.61 1.13 -15.01
N GLU A 97 8.51 2.44 -15.20
CA GLU A 97 8.59 3.10 -16.49
C GLU A 97 9.97 2.95 -17.15
N GLU A 98 11.05 3.03 -16.37
CA GLU A 98 12.41 2.80 -16.86
C GLU A 98 12.60 1.36 -17.36
N VAL A 99 12.03 0.37 -16.67
CA VAL A 99 12.05 -1.03 -17.13
C VAL A 99 11.26 -1.19 -18.44
N ARG A 100 10.09 -0.57 -18.57
CA ARG A 100 9.34 -0.53 -19.84
C ARG A 100 10.20 0.02 -20.97
N ASP A 101 10.91 1.13 -20.74
CA ASP A 101 11.73 1.77 -21.78
C ASP A 101 12.95 0.93 -22.17
N GLN A 102 13.57 0.23 -21.21
CA GLN A 102 14.63 -0.75 -21.47
C GLN A 102 14.14 -1.93 -22.33
N LEU A 103 12.87 -2.32 -22.16
CA LEU A 103 12.25 -3.40 -22.90
C LEU A 103 11.57 -2.94 -24.20
N SER A 104 11.74 -1.69 -24.61
CA SER A 104 11.07 -1.11 -25.80
C SER A 104 11.31 -1.87 -27.11
N SER A 105 12.44 -2.58 -27.23
CA SER A 105 12.77 -3.41 -28.39
C SER A 105 12.33 -4.87 -28.24
N THR A 106 11.76 -5.25 -27.10
CA THR A 106 11.27 -6.61 -26.83
C THR A 106 9.89 -6.75 -27.45
N VAL A 107 9.68 -7.83 -28.21
CA VAL A 107 8.34 -8.17 -28.70
C VAL A 107 7.41 -8.50 -27.53
N PRO A 108 6.10 -8.20 -27.62
CA PRO A 108 5.15 -8.58 -26.58
C PRO A 108 5.27 -10.06 -26.23
N TYR A 109 5.24 -10.36 -24.93
CA TYR A 109 5.27 -11.73 -24.46
C TYR A 109 3.94 -12.42 -24.80
N GLU A 110 4.01 -13.46 -25.62
CA GLU A 110 2.88 -14.30 -25.99
C GLU A 110 3.11 -15.72 -25.48
N ASP A 111 2.24 -16.18 -24.58
CA ASP A 111 2.21 -17.55 -24.09
C ASP A 111 0.76 -17.98 -23.82
N HIS A 112 0.48 -19.26 -23.96
CA HIS A 112 -0.83 -19.84 -23.65
C HIS A 112 -0.79 -20.48 -22.27
N ILE A 113 -1.64 -20.00 -21.37
CA ILE A 113 -1.86 -20.68 -20.09
C ILE A 113 -2.37 -22.09 -20.39
N HIS A 114 -1.61 -23.11 -19.99
CA HIS A 114 -1.96 -24.50 -20.26
C HIS A 114 -3.38 -24.82 -19.72
N PRO A 115 -4.22 -25.58 -20.46
CA PRO A 115 -5.59 -25.89 -20.05
C PRO A 115 -5.71 -26.49 -18.64
N ASP A 116 -4.72 -27.23 -18.18
CA ASP A 116 -4.70 -27.80 -16.82
C ASP A 116 -4.64 -26.75 -15.70
N HIS A 117 -4.15 -25.53 -16.00
CA HIS A 117 -4.22 -24.40 -15.07
C HIS A 117 -5.56 -23.67 -15.13
N LEU A 118 -6.31 -23.82 -16.23
CA LEU A 118 -7.63 -23.23 -16.44
C LEU A 118 -8.75 -24.12 -15.88
N MET A 119 -8.56 -25.44 -15.96
CA MET A 119 -9.41 -26.42 -15.30
C MET A 119 -9.06 -26.45 -13.82
N GLY A 120 -9.58 -25.45 -13.09
CA GLY A 120 -9.35 -25.25 -11.65
C GLY A 120 -9.27 -26.58 -10.91
N ARG A 121 -8.18 -26.78 -10.15
CA ARG A 121 -7.93 -28.00 -9.37
C ARG A 121 -9.19 -28.38 -8.61
N ARG A 122 -9.93 -29.38 -9.10
CA ARG A 122 -11.18 -29.87 -8.45
C ARG A 122 -10.89 -30.69 -7.19
N SER A 123 -9.62 -30.87 -6.86
CA SER A 123 -9.13 -31.62 -5.73
C SER A 123 -8.32 -30.70 -4.82
N CYS A 124 -9.01 -29.98 -3.95
CA CYS A 124 -8.42 -29.52 -2.69
C CYS A 124 -8.09 -30.77 -1.84
N TRP A 125 -6.90 -31.32 -2.00
CA TRP A 125 -6.29 -32.15 -0.96
C TRP A 125 -5.42 -31.24 -0.10
N TYR A 126 -5.97 -30.80 1.03
CA TYR A 126 -5.16 -30.42 2.17
C TYR A 126 -4.87 -31.72 2.96
N THR A 127 -3.61 -32.15 3.00
CA THR A 127 -3.10 -33.06 4.04
C THR A 127 -2.49 -32.24 5.16
#